data_AF-A0A5K7TPM9-F1
#
_entry.id   AF-A0A5K7TPM9-F1
#
_cell.length_a   1.000
_cell.length_b   1.000
_cell.length_c   1.000
_cell.angle_alpha   90.00
_cell.angle_beta   90.00
_cell.angle_gamma   90.00
#
_symmetry.space_group_name_H-M   'P 1'
#
loop_
_entity.id
_entity.type
_entity.pdbx_description
1 polymer ?
#
loop_
_entity_poly.entity_id
_entity_poly.type
_entity_poly.pdbx_seq_one_letter_code
_entity_poly.pdbx_strand_id
1 'polypeptide(L)'
;MIYEEHFAQLKKQSLSHNKTLQTSSGLSIRANGTSWTGFHEAFKGDDGTELVIGEHSDVEIAFNQEVESLRLEYYVVSDQHYDDVQMLLDTDSYDVDLIVPVTRNFYWLTLSGSGFTEFMPGPISTQPYQQVIAGPFRRLTISTSQAGTVHIRKLEWTRTCRH
;
A
#
# COMPACT_ATOMS: atom_id res chain seq x y z
N MET A 1 -6.16 0.42 22.23
CA MET A 1 -4.70 0.71 22.10
C MET A 1 -4.39 0.85 20.62
N ILE A 2 -3.63 1.87 20.23
CA ILE A 2 -3.21 2.11 18.85
C ILE A 2 -1.75 1.63 18.71
N TYR A 3 -1.46 0.95 17.62
CA TYR A 3 -0.12 0.51 17.22
C TYR A 3 0.29 1.27 15.97
N GLU A 4 1.58 1.49 15.80
CA GLU A 4 2.11 2.18 14.62
C GLU A 4 3.45 1.60 14.17
N GLU A 5 3.72 1.72 12.88
CA GLU A 5 5.02 1.46 12.26
C GLU A 5 5.35 2.63 11.35
N HIS A 6 6.46 3.31 11.65
CA HIS A 6 7.00 4.40 10.83
C HIS A 6 8.20 3.88 10.06
N PHE A 7 8.08 3.78 8.73
CA PHE A 7 9.15 3.24 7.93
C PHE A 7 10.35 4.19 7.81
N ALA A 8 10.19 5.47 8.15
CA ALA A 8 11.24 6.49 8.09
C ALA A 8 12.51 6.10 8.88
N GLN A 9 12.37 5.30 9.94
CA GLN A 9 13.44 4.93 10.86
C GLN A 9 14.13 3.60 10.51
N LEU A 10 13.63 2.89 9.49
CA LEU A 10 14.19 1.60 9.12
C LEU A 10 15.46 1.76 8.27
N LYS A 11 16.32 0.74 8.31
CA LYS A 11 17.52 0.73 7.47
C LYS A 11 17.15 0.44 6.03
N LYS A 12 17.77 1.17 5.09
CA LYS A 12 17.68 0.90 3.66
C LYS A 12 18.04 -0.56 3.39
N GLN A 13 17.13 -1.33 2.81
CA GLN A 13 17.36 -2.73 2.45
C GLN A 13 16.32 -3.22 1.44
N SER A 14 16.76 -3.99 0.45
CA SER A 14 15.85 -4.70 -0.44
C SER A 14 15.26 -5.94 0.24
N LEU A 15 13.98 -6.20 0.00
CA LEU A 15 13.30 -7.43 0.39
C LEU A 15 13.42 -8.43 -0.75
N SER A 16 14.31 -9.40 -0.60
CA SER A 16 14.44 -10.52 -1.53
C SER A 16 13.20 -11.41 -1.50
N HIS A 17 12.89 -12.04 -2.62
CA HIS A 17 11.78 -13.00 -2.76
C HIS A 17 11.72 -14.00 -1.59
N ASN A 18 10.53 -14.19 -1.03
CA ASN A 18 10.22 -15.06 0.12
C ASN A 18 10.94 -14.74 1.45
N LYS A 19 11.73 -13.66 1.53
CA LYS A 19 12.33 -13.24 2.79
C LYS A 19 11.30 -12.48 3.62
N THR A 20 11.13 -12.91 4.87
CA THR A 20 10.27 -12.23 5.84
C THR A 20 11.13 -11.35 6.74
N LEU A 21 10.77 -10.07 6.82
CA LEU A 21 11.30 -9.14 7.80
C LEU A 21 10.32 -9.01 8.96
N GLN A 22 10.84 -8.99 10.18
CA GLN A 22 10.06 -8.67 11.38
C GLN A 22 10.39 -7.24 11.82
N THR A 23 9.37 -6.43 12.07
CA THR A 23 9.54 -5.09 12.66
C THR A 23 9.37 -5.14 14.17
N SER A 24 9.82 -4.11 14.87
CA SER A 24 9.69 -4.00 16.34
C SER A 24 8.23 -3.81 16.79
N SER A 25 7.35 -3.28 15.93
CA SER A 25 5.90 -3.20 16.21
C SER A 25 5.18 -4.55 16.09
N GLY A 26 5.88 -5.59 15.62
CA GLY A 26 5.35 -6.94 15.47
C GLY A 26 4.67 -7.20 14.13
N LEU A 27 5.01 -6.44 13.09
CA LEU A 27 4.64 -6.75 11.71
C LEU A 27 5.61 -7.75 11.10
N SER A 28 5.09 -8.67 10.30
CA SER A 28 5.88 -9.51 9.41
C SER A 28 5.67 -9.07 7.97
N ILE A 29 6.72 -8.59 7.31
CA ILE A 29 6.65 -8.07 5.94
C ILE A 29 7.40 -9.05 5.03
N ARG A 30 6.71 -9.60 4.03
CA ARG A 30 7.26 -10.53 3.05
C ARG A 30 7.00 -10.02 1.65
N ALA A 31 8.06 -9.94 0.85
CA ALA A 31 7.96 -9.61 -0.57
C ALA A 31 7.99 -10.88 -1.42
N ASN A 32 7.04 -10.98 -2.33
CA ASN A 32 6.94 -11.97 -3.38
C ASN A 32 6.96 -11.22 -4.72
N GLY A 33 8.15 -11.08 -5.28
CA GLY A 33 8.33 -10.41 -6.57
C GLY A 33 9.78 -10.51 -7.02
N THR A 34 10.01 -10.15 -8.27
CA THR A 34 11.37 -10.09 -8.85
C THR A 34 11.89 -8.65 -8.96
N SER A 35 11.05 -7.66 -8.65
CA SER A 35 11.34 -6.25 -8.86
C SER A 35 11.83 -5.54 -7.59
N TRP A 36 12.13 -4.24 -7.73
CA TRP A 36 12.64 -3.36 -6.68
C TRP A 36 11.61 -3.15 -5.56
N THR A 37 11.65 -4.01 -4.54
CA THR A 37 10.80 -3.94 -3.36
C THR A 37 11.65 -3.92 -2.10
N GLY A 38 11.33 -3.02 -1.15
CA GLY A 38 12.02 -2.94 0.13
C GLY A 38 11.93 -1.58 0.79
N PHE A 39 12.85 -1.32 1.71
CA PHE A 39 12.97 -0.03 2.39
C PHE A 39 13.97 0.83 1.64
N HIS A 40 13.47 1.89 1.03
CA HIS A 40 14.24 2.79 0.19
C HIS A 40 14.09 4.23 0.65
N GLU A 41 15.01 5.09 0.24
CA GLU A 41 14.94 6.52 0.54
C GLU A 41 13.60 7.11 0.11
N ALA A 42 13.02 7.94 0.97
CA ALA A 42 11.74 8.55 0.67
C ALA A 42 11.84 9.40 -0.60
N PHE A 43 10.89 9.22 -1.51
CA PHE A 43 10.97 9.85 -2.83
C PHE A 43 10.56 11.32 -2.81
N LYS A 44 9.59 11.69 -1.98
CA LYS A 44 9.01 13.05 -1.96
C LYS A 44 9.74 14.08 -1.08
N GLY A 45 11.05 13.93 -0.90
CA GLY A 45 11.90 14.91 -0.23
C GLY A 45 11.82 14.88 1.30
N ASP A 46 11.19 13.85 1.86
CA ASP A 46 11.26 13.56 3.28
C ASP A 46 12.57 12.86 3.65
N ASP A 47 13.01 13.02 4.89
CA ASP A 47 14.14 12.28 5.42
C ASP A 47 13.74 10.86 5.82
N GLY A 48 14.62 9.89 5.56
CA GLY A 48 14.47 8.51 6.02
C GLY A 48 14.09 7.53 4.92
N THR A 49 13.36 6.47 5.29
CA THR A 49 12.94 5.42 4.36
C THR A 49 11.43 5.19 4.27
N GLU A 50 11.00 4.58 3.17
CA GLU A 50 9.63 4.15 2.91
C GLU A 50 9.65 2.69 2.47
N LEU A 51 8.56 1.96 2.74
CA LEU A 51 8.35 0.67 2.10
C LEU A 51 7.89 0.94 0.66
N VAL A 52 8.79 0.69 -0.29
CA VAL A 52 8.53 0.84 -1.72
C VAL A 52 8.24 -0.53 -2.30
N ILE A 53 7.14 -0.61 -3.04
CA ILE A 53 6.69 -1.79 -3.75
C ILE A 53 6.78 -1.49 -5.23
N GLY A 54 7.77 -2.09 -5.89
CA GLY A 54 7.98 -1.95 -7.32
C GLY A 54 6.93 -2.66 -8.14
N GLU A 55 7.03 -2.55 -9.47
CA GLU A 55 6.13 -3.20 -10.41
C GLU A 55 6.14 -4.72 -10.27
N HIS A 56 5.04 -5.38 -10.67
CA HIS A 56 4.90 -6.83 -10.65
C HIS A 56 5.33 -7.48 -9.32
N SER A 57 4.96 -6.85 -8.21
CA SER A 57 5.36 -7.28 -6.88
C SER A 57 4.16 -7.42 -5.97
N ASP A 58 4.19 -8.47 -5.15
CA ASP A 58 3.25 -8.67 -4.06
C ASP A 58 3.99 -8.48 -2.74
N VAL A 59 3.52 -7.58 -1.89
CA VAL A 59 4.02 -7.45 -0.52
C VAL A 59 2.93 -7.80 0.46
N GLU A 60 3.18 -8.85 1.23
CA GLU A 60 2.34 -9.29 2.32
C GLU A 60 2.82 -8.68 3.64
N ILE A 61 1.91 -8.03 4.35
CA ILE A 61 2.09 -7.46 5.68
C ILE A 61 1.17 -8.23 6.62
N ALA A 62 1.75 -9.08 7.45
CA ALA A 62 1.03 -9.83 8.47
C ALA A 62 1.11 -9.12 9.83
N PHE A 63 -0.04 -9.01 10.48
CA PHE A 63 -0.16 -8.41 11.80
C PHE A 63 -0.15 -9.52 12.87
N ASN A 64 0.50 -9.26 14.00
CA ASN A 64 0.57 -10.22 15.12
C ASN A 64 -0.80 -10.53 15.75
N GLN A 65 -1.80 -9.68 15.51
CA GLN A 65 -3.17 -9.83 15.97
C GLN A 65 -4.14 -9.36 14.89
N GLU A 66 -5.41 -9.69 15.07
CA GLU A 66 -6.47 -9.26 14.17
C GLU A 66 -6.69 -7.75 14.28
N VAL A 67 -6.68 -7.09 13.12
CA VAL A 67 -6.79 -5.65 12.96
C VAL A 67 -8.25 -5.29 12.78
N GLU A 68 -8.76 -4.37 13.61
CA GLU A 68 -10.12 -3.82 13.50
C GLU A 68 -10.17 -2.61 12.55
N SER A 69 -9.12 -1.80 12.54
CA SER A 69 -8.99 -0.67 11.64
C SER A 69 -7.52 -0.41 11.37
N LEU A 70 -7.17 -0.20 10.11
CA LEU A 70 -5.83 0.19 9.64
C LEU A 70 -5.90 1.55 8.96
N ARG A 71 -5.03 2.47 9.33
CA ARG A 71 -4.71 3.67 8.57
C ARG A 71 -3.40 3.45 7.84
N LEU A 72 -3.46 3.51 6.52
CA LEU A 72 -2.35 3.36 5.60
C LEU A 72 -2.00 4.74 5.03
N GLU A 73 -0.77 5.21 5.28
CA GLU A 73 -0.26 6.42 4.67
C GLU A 73 0.66 6.07 3.49
N TYR A 74 0.26 6.50 2.28
CA TYR A 74 0.93 6.09 1.05
C TYR A 74 0.81 7.13 -0.08
N TYR A 75 1.57 6.91 -1.14
CA TYR A 75 1.39 7.54 -2.45
C TYR A 75 1.89 6.62 -3.55
N VAL A 76 1.56 6.95 -4.79
CA VAL A 76 1.96 6.21 -5.99
C VAL A 76 2.81 7.11 -6.88
N VAL A 77 3.93 6.56 -7.37
CA VAL A 77 4.75 7.19 -8.40
C VAL A 77 4.62 6.35 -9.66
N SER A 78 4.29 6.96 -10.80
CA SER A 78 4.13 6.28 -12.08
C SER A 78 4.94 7.00 -13.15
N ASP A 79 5.60 6.21 -14.01
CA ASP A 79 6.31 6.68 -15.21
C ASP A 79 5.36 6.88 -16.41
N GLN A 80 4.09 6.46 -16.31
CA GLN A 80 3.09 6.74 -17.33
C GLN A 80 2.71 8.22 -17.29
N HIS A 81 2.66 8.87 -18.46
CA HIS A 81 2.57 10.31 -18.59
C HIS A 81 1.44 10.89 -17.74
N TYR A 82 1.80 11.90 -16.94
CA TYR A 82 0.99 12.59 -15.93
C TYR A 82 -0.36 13.11 -16.48
N ASP A 83 -0.45 13.36 -17.79
CA ASP A 83 -1.65 13.85 -18.48
C ASP A 83 -2.78 12.81 -18.52
N ASP A 84 -2.50 11.51 -18.59
CA ASP A 84 -3.55 10.48 -18.59
C ASP A 84 -4.16 10.27 -17.19
N VAL A 85 -3.43 10.60 -16.13
CA VAL A 85 -3.89 10.43 -14.73
C VAL A 85 -4.64 11.66 -14.22
N GLN A 86 -4.27 12.88 -14.66
CA GLN A 86 -5.03 14.10 -14.36
C GLN A 86 -6.39 14.14 -15.07
N MET A 87 -6.47 13.72 -16.34
CA MET A 87 -7.78 13.63 -17.03
C MET A 87 -8.77 12.66 -16.35
N LEU A 88 -8.28 11.67 -15.60
CA LEU A 88 -9.11 10.73 -14.84
C LEU A 88 -9.67 11.31 -13.54
N LEU A 89 -9.04 12.35 -12.98
CA LEU A 89 -9.43 12.96 -11.70
C LEU A 89 -10.24 14.25 -11.88
N ASP A 90 -10.13 14.92 -13.03
CA ASP A 90 -10.82 16.19 -13.32
C ASP A 90 -12.23 16.06 -13.93
N THR A 91 -12.74 14.84 -14.12
CA THR A 91 -14.06 14.63 -14.74
C THR A 91 -15.21 14.66 -13.72
N ASP A 92 -15.25 15.69 -12.87
CA ASP A 92 -16.39 16.01 -11.99
C ASP A 92 -17.20 17.23 -12.49
N SER A 93 -16.97 17.64 -13.73
CA SER A 93 -17.87 18.60 -14.40
C SER A 93 -17.98 18.28 -15.89
N TYR A 94 -19.21 18.35 -16.39
CA TYR A 94 -19.67 18.16 -17.77
C TYR A 94 -20.22 16.78 -18.13
N ASP A 95 -21.55 16.78 -18.07
CA ASP A 95 -22.53 15.90 -18.70
C ASP A 95 -22.21 15.68 -20.20
N VAL A 96 -21.48 14.59 -20.50
CA VAL A 96 -21.40 13.96 -21.82
C VAL A 96 -21.19 12.47 -21.59
N ASP A 97 -21.96 11.62 -22.28
CA ASP A 97 -21.80 10.15 -22.41
C ASP A 97 -20.42 9.77 -23.00
N LEU A 98 -19.34 10.09 -22.28
CA LEU A 98 -17.98 9.69 -22.57
C LEU A 98 -17.71 8.42 -21.78
N ILE A 99 -17.47 7.35 -22.52
CA ILE A 99 -16.97 6.06 -22.04
C ILE A 99 -15.95 6.32 -20.93
N VAL A 100 -16.34 6.07 -19.68
CA VAL A 100 -15.48 6.22 -18.51
C VAL A 100 -14.17 5.50 -18.82
N PRO A 101 -13.02 6.20 -18.94
CA PRO A 101 -11.78 5.53 -19.22
C PRO A 101 -11.55 4.62 -18.01
N VAL A 102 -11.50 3.32 -18.27
CA VAL A 102 -11.32 2.28 -17.25
C VAL A 102 -10.14 2.71 -16.40
N THR A 103 -10.38 3.09 -15.15
CA THR A 103 -9.34 3.37 -14.17
C THR A 103 -8.44 2.15 -14.13
N ARG A 104 -7.26 2.27 -14.77
CA ARG A 104 -6.27 1.21 -14.72
C ARG A 104 -5.78 1.18 -13.28
N ASN A 105 -6.28 0.23 -12.51
CA ASN A 105 -5.83 0.02 -11.15
C ASN A 105 -4.33 -0.31 -11.20
N PHE A 106 -3.50 0.56 -10.64
CA PHE A 106 -2.05 0.35 -10.60
C PHE A 106 -1.67 -0.75 -9.61
N TYR A 107 -2.48 -0.90 -8.55
CA TYR A 107 -2.30 -1.91 -7.53
C TYR A 107 -3.64 -2.34 -6.91
N TRP A 108 -3.62 -3.46 -6.21
CA TRP A 108 -4.75 -3.99 -5.46
C TRP A 108 -4.36 -4.29 -4.02
N LEU A 109 -5.37 -4.22 -3.15
CA LEU A 109 -5.29 -4.61 -1.76
C LEU A 109 -6.06 -5.91 -1.58
N THR A 110 -5.41 -6.90 -0.99
CA THR A 110 -6.06 -8.14 -0.56
C THR A 110 -6.01 -8.23 0.96
N LEU A 111 -7.17 -8.20 1.60
CA LEU A 111 -7.31 -8.39 3.04
C LEU A 111 -7.63 -9.86 3.30
N SER A 112 -6.92 -10.51 4.21
CA SER A 112 -7.28 -11.88 4.63
C SER A 112 -7.22 -12.05 6.14
N GLY A 113 -8.21 -12.76 6.68
CA GLY A 113 -8.36 -13.01 8.12
C GLY A 113 -9.61 -13.82 8.41
N SER A 114 -9.61 -14.57 9.52
CA SER A 114 -10.79 -15.27 10.08
C SER A 114 -11.76 -15.95 9.09
N GLY A 115 -11.22 -16.55 8.03
CA GLY A 115 -11.99 -17.32 7.05
C GLY A 115 -12.52 -16.53 5.85
N PHE A 116 -12.21 -15.24 5.73
CA PHE A 116 -12.54 -14.45 4.54
C PHE A 116 -11.29 -13.86 3.88
N THR A 117 -11.46 -13.57 2.58
CA THR A 117 -10.52 -12.81 1.77
C THR A 117 -11.32 -11.77 1.01
N GLU A 118 -10.95 -10.51 1.16
CA GLU A 118 -11.52 -9.38 0.44
C GLU A 118 -10.48 -8.82 -0.52
N PHE A 119 -10.92 -8.44 -1.71
CA PHE A 119 -10.09 -7.87 -2.76
C PHE A 119 -10.67 -6.53 -3.17
N MET A 120 -9.86 -5.48 -3.13
CA MET A 120 -10.27 -4.13 -3.51
C MET A 120 -9.18 -3.43 -4.33
N PRO A 121 -9.57 -2.59 -5.30
CA PRO A 121 -8.61 -1.75 -6.01
C PRO A 121 -7.96 -0.74 -5.06
N GLY A 122 -6.68 -0.47 -5.28
CA GLY A 122 -5.93 0.55 -4.55
C GLY A 122 -6.26 1.96 -5.07
N PRO A 123 -6.65 2.92 -4.21
CA PRO A 123 -6.87 4.29 -4.66
C PRO A 123 -5.55 4.92 -5.11
N ILE A 124 -5.60 5.77 -6.12
CA ILE A 124 -4.40 6.38 -6.68
C ILE A 124 -4.26 7.78 -6.10
N SER A 125 -3.13 8.04 -5.43
CA SER A 125 -2.77 9.38 -4.99
C SER A 125 -1.31 9.63 -5.31
N THR A 126 -1.04 10.69 -6.07
CA THR A 126 0.34 11.09 -6.36
C THR A 126 0.96 11.82 -5.17
N GLN A 127 0.17 12.31 -4.21
CA GLN A 127 0.63 12.95 -2.98
C GLN A 127 0.40 12.04 -1.76
N PRO A 128 1.15 12.21 -0.65
CA PRO A 128 0.89 11.45 0.57
C PRO A 128 -0.59 11.55 0.97
N TYR A 129 -1.25 10.40 1.02
CA TYR A 129 -2.65 10.25 1.33
C TYR A 129 -2.85 9.21 2.43
N GLN A 130 -3.89 9.39 3.24
CA GLN A 130 -4.25 8.47 4.31
C GLN A 130 -5.54 7.74 3.98
N GLN A 131 -5.45 6.44 3.75
CA GLN A 131 -6.60 5.57 3.57
C GLN A 131 -6.90 4.82 4.87
N VAL A 132 -8.17 4.78 5.26
CA VAL A 132 -8.65 3.95 6.36
C VAL A 132 -9.26 2.67 5.77
N ILE A 133 -8.82 1.52 6.26
CA ILE A 133 -9.24 0.18 5.85
C ILE A 133 -9.87 -0.50 7.06
N ALA A 134 -11.13 -0.90 6.92
CA ALA A 134 -11.87 -1.59 7.97
C ALA A 134 -11.46 -3.06 8.08
N GLY A 135 -11.41 -3.54 9.32
CA GLY A 135 -11.22 -4.95 9.68
C GLY A 135 -12.53 -5.75 9.70
N PRO A 136 -12.49 -7.01 10.16
CA PRO A 136 -11.36 -7.65 10.84
C PRO A 136 -10.41 -8.43 9.92
N PHE A 137 -9.13 -8.08 9.79
CA PHE A 137 -8.18 -8.90 9.00
C PHE A 137 -6.87 -9.14 9.74
N ARG A 138 -6.06 -10.10 9.27
CA ARG A 138 -4.73 -10.39 9.83
C ARG A 138 -3.59 -10.16 8.85
N ARG A 139 -3.89 -10.09 7.55
CA ARG A 139 -2.90 -9.87 6.51
C ARG A 139 -3.45 -8.88 5.50
N LEU A 140 -2.60 -7.95 5.11
CA LEU A 140 -2.77 -7.06 3.98
C LEU A 140 -1.74 -7.45 2.93
N THR A 141 -2.18 -7.79 1.73
CA THR A 141 -1.29 -7.95 0.58
C THR A 141 -1.51 -6.79 -0.38
N ILE A 142 -0.42 -6.17 -0.80
CA ILE A 142 -0.40 -5.07 -1.77
C ILE A 142 0.26 -5.60 -3.04
N SER A 143 -0.52 -5.69 -4.11
CA SER A 143 -0.14 -6.29 -5.39
C SER A 143 -0.07 -5.22 -6.47
N THR A 144 1.10 -4.99 -7.05
CA THR A 144 1.32 -3.97 -8.09
C THR A 144 1.36 -4.57 -9.49
N SER A 145 0.92 -3.79 -10.48
CA SER A 145 0.94 -4.17 -11.90
C SER A 145 2.15 -3.58 -12.64
N GLN A 146 1.94 -2.96 -13.81
CA GLN A 146 2.95 -2.64 -14.83
C GLN A 146 3.41 -1.18 -14.87
N ALA A 147 2.88 -0.29 -14.02
CA ALA A 147 3.03 1.14 -14.25
C ALA A 147 3.07 1.97 -12.96
N GLY A 148 3.95 1.62 -12.04
CA GLY A 148 4.21 2.48 -10.89
C GLY A 148 4.68 1.76 -9.64
N THR A 149 5.28 2.53 -8.75
CA THR A 149 5.71 2.12 -7.43
C THR A 149 4.71 2.63 -6.39
N VAL A 150 4.38 1.77 -5.43
CA VAL A 150 3.61 2.18 -4.26
C VAL A 150 4.59 2.48 -3.14
N HIS A 151 4.53 3.69 -2.60
CA HIS A 151 5.34 4.16 -1.49
C HIS A 151 4.50 4.22 -0.23
N ILE A 152 4.88 3.45 0.79
CA ILE A 152 4.19 3.42 2.07
C ILE A 152 5.08 4.06 3.11
N ARG A 153 4.55 5.08 3.79
CA ARG A 153 5.27 5.88 4.77
C ARG A 153 5.05 5.36 6.18
N LYS A 154 3.78 5.08 6.50
CA LYS A 154 3.33 4.75 7.85
C LYS A 154 2.14 3.80 7.83
N LEU A 155 2.09 2.94 8.85
CA LEU A 155 0.92 2.16 9.21
C LEU A 155 0.51 2.51 10.64
N GLU A 156 -0.79 2.70 10.88
CA GLU A 156 -1.38 2.76 12.21
C GLU A 156 -2.56 1.81 12.30
N TRP A 157 -2.65 0.99 13.34
CA TRP A 157 -3.76 0.05 13.46
C TRP A 157 -4.26 -0.12 14.88
N THR A 158 -5.51 -0.55 14.96
CA THR A 158 -6.17 -1.00 16.19
C THR A 158 -6.45 -2.48 16.09
N ARG A 159 -6.45 -3.16 17.24
CA ARG A 159 -6.73 -4.60 17.33
C ARG A 159 -8.20 -4.80 17.65
N THR A 160 -8.77 -5.88 17.15
CA THR A 160 -10.13 -6.29 17.56
C THR A 160 -10.20 -6.50 19.07
N CYS A 161 -11.13 -5.84 19.73
CA CYS A 161 -11.48 -6.15 21.11
C CYS A 161 -12.21 -7.50 21.16
N ARG A 162 -11.50 -8.58 21.48
CA ARG A 162 -12.16 -9.82 21.92
C ARG A 162 -12.48 -9.66 23.41
N HIS A 163 -13.76 -9.51 23.72
CA HIS A 163 -14.28 -9.56 25.09
C HIS A 163 -14.22 -10.99 25.66
#